data_AF-A0A2Z3HPU3-F1
#
_entry.id   AF-A0A2Z3HPU3-F1
#
_cell.length_a   1.000
_cell.length_b   1.000
_cell.length_c   1.000
_cell.angle_alpha   90.00
_cell.angle_beta   90.00
_cell.angle_gamma   90.00
#
_symmetry.space_group_name_H-M   'P 1'
#
loop_
_entity.id
_entity.type
_entity.pdbx_description
1 polymer ?
#
loop_
_entity_poly.entity_id
_entity_poly.type
_entity_poly.pdbx_seq_one_letter_code
_entity_poly.pdbx_strand_id
1 'polypeptide(L)'
;MKIRNREHAGHVLIAQYKKRTNEPDWYLPDDAIAAAGKLSLTNEKKIAAELGVTPWGLSDLRHLRNFISHRSGRSAINLRNATAVAKADPIIPTALCYEYALGGMRRYESWAGFMKGVAKRLVD
;
A
#
# COMPACT_ATOMS: atom_id res chain seq x y z
N MET A 1 17.67 15.14 15.38
CA MET A 1 16.96 16.37 14.96
C MET A 1 15.57 16.37 15.58
N LYS A 2 15.11 17.48 16.18
CA LYS A 2 13.80 17.51 16.86
C LYS A 2 12.72 18.04 15.91
N ILE A 3 11.82 17.15 15.48
CA ILE A 3 10.64 17.48 14.67
C ILE A 3 9.66 18.27 15.56
N ARG A 4 9.14 19.39 15.05
CA ARG A 4 8.32 20.34 15.84
C ARG A 4 6.82 20.22 15.54
N ASN A 5 6.48 19.97 14.28
CA ASN A 5 5.12 19.83 13.78
C ASN A 5 5.13 19.00 12.49
N ARG A 6 3.94 18.71 11.95
CA ARG A 6 3.75 17.90 10.74
C ARG A 6 4.43 18.50 9.51
N GLU A 7 4.30 19.80 9.31
CA GLU A 7 4.87 20.50 8.15
C GLU A 7 6.41 20.45 8.18
N HIS A 8 7.01 20.69 9.34
CA HIS A 8 8.45 20.54 9.55
C HIS A 8 8.92 19.10 9.31
N ALA A 9 8.13 18.09 9.69
CA ALA A 9 8.43 16.69 9.39
C ALA A 9 8.49 16.43 7.87
N GLY A 10 7.55 17.02 7.10
CA GLY A 10 7.52 16.94 5.65
C GLY A 10 8.77 17.55 5.00
N HIS A 11 9.15 18.76 5.39
CA HIS A 11 10.36 19.41 4.88
C HIS A 11 11.64 18.64 5.20
N VAL A 12 11.76 18.17 6.43
CA VAL A 12 12.86 17.31 6.88
C VAL A 12 12.96 16.05 6.03
N LEU A 13 11.82 15.42 5.75
CA LEU A 13 11.77 14.18 4.99
C LEU A 13 12.18 14.41 3.54
N ILE A 14 11.61 15.42 2.87
CA ILE A 14 11.92 15.76 1.47
C ILE A 14 13.41 16.09 1.32
N ALA A 15 13.99 16.83 2.26
CA ALA A 15 15.42 17.15 2.26
C ALA A 15 16.33 15.92 2.27
N GLN A 16 15.84 14.75 2.72
CA GLN A 16 16.60 13.49 2.73
C GLN A 16 16.52 12.69 1.41
N TYR A 17 15.74 13.15 0.43
CA TYR A 17 15.67 12.54 -0.89
C TYR A 17 16.54 13.31 -1.90
N LYS A 18 17.71 12.75 -2.25
CA LYS A 18 18.67 13.40 -3.17
C LYS A 18 18.17 13.61 -4.60
N LYS A 19 17.18 12.83 -5.06
CA LYS A 19 16.71 12.82 -6.46
C LYS A 19 15.18 12.94 -6.60
N ARG A 20 14.44 13.01 -5.50
CA ARG A 20 12.98 13.22 -5.51
C ARG A 20 12.68 14.58 -4.91
N THR A 21 11.98 15.41 -5.66
CA THR A 21 11.43 16.70 -5.21
C THR A 21 10.06 16.55 -4.54
N ASN A 22 9.40 15.40 -4.71
CA ASN A 22 8.08 15.12 -4.17
C ASN A 22 8.15 14.25 -2.92
N GLU A 23 7.07 14.29 -2.12
CA GLU A 23 6.85 13.38 -1.00
C GLU A 23 6.94 11.90 -1.41
N PRO A 24 7.21 10.98 -0.47
CA PRO A 24 7.09 9.54 -0.71
C PRO A 24 5.69 9.20 -1.20
N ASP A 25 5.58 8.12 -1.98
CA ASP A 25 4.29 7.57 -2.33
C ASP A 25 3.68 6.90 -1.09
N TRP A 26 3.00 7.66 -0.23
CA TRP A 26 2.50 7.19 1.09
C TRP A 26 1.56 5.99 1.04
N TYR A 27 1.00 5.68 -0.13
CA TYR A 27 0.17 4.51 -0.35
C TYR A 27 0.99 3.23 -0.63
N LEU A 28 2.31 3.34 -0.84
CA LEU A 28 3.24 2.22 -0.97
C LEU A 28 3.87 1.90 0.40
N PRO A 29 3.73 0.65 0.89
CA PRO A 29 4.37 0.23 2.14
C PRO A 29 5.86 0.54 2.20
N ASP A 30 6.60 0.19 1.14
CA ASP A 30 8.07 0.36 1.11
C ASP A 30 8.50 1.83 1.25
N ASP A 31 7.80 2.74 0.58
CA ASP A 31 8.09 4.18 0.66
C ASP A 31 7.75 4.73 2.05
N ALA A 32 6.66 4.26 2.65
CA ALA A 32 6.26 4.65 4.00
C ALA A 32 7.25 4.13 5.06
N ILE A 33 7.73 2.88 4.93
CA ILE A 33 8.76 2.30 5.81
C ILE A 33 10.08 3.04 5.65
N ALA A 34 10.51 3.31 4.41
CA ALA A 34 11.73 4.06 4.15
C ALA A 34 11.66 5.49 4.72
N ALA A 35 10.50 6.13 4.64
CA ALA A 35 10.26 7.43 5.25
C ALA A 35 10.37 7.38 6.78
N ALA A 36 9.85 6.32 7.42
CA ALA A 36 9.97 6.13 8.87
C ALA A 36 11.44 6.02 9.31
N GLY A 37 12.28 5.26 8.58
CA GLY A 37 13.70 5.16 8.86
C GLY A 37 14.46 6.48 8.64
N LYS A 38 14.15 7.20 7.55
CA LYS A 38 14.69 8.55 7.31
C LYS A 38 14.34 9.54 8.42
N LEU A 39 13.12 9.49 8.93
CA LEU A 39 12.70 10.32 10.06
C LEU A 39 13.23 9.82 11.41
N SER A 40 13.87 8.65 11.44
CA SER A 40 14.35 7.98 12.66
C SER A 40 13.25 7.87 13.72
N LEU A 41 12.05 7.46 13.28
CA LEU A 41 10.91 7.30 14.18
C LEU A 41 11.19 6.21 15.21
N THR A 42 10.84 6.45 16.47
CA THR A 42 11.10 5.50 17.56
C THR A 42 10.34 4.17 17.39
N ASN A 43 9.21 4.19 16.67
CA ASN A 43 8.39 3.04 16.35
C ASN A 43 8.64 2.48 14.92
N GLU A 44 9.76 2.81 14.28
CA GLU A 44 10.10 2.34 12.92
C GLU A 44 9.93 0.83 12.74
N LYS A 45 10.42 0.01 13.69
CA LYS A 45 10.28 -1.45 13.63
C LYS A 45 8.82 -1.91 13.61
N LYS A 46 7.95 -1.22 14.35
CA LYS A 46 6.51 -1.49 14.40
C LYS A 46 5.86 -1.11 13.06
N ILE A 47 6.23 0.04 12.51
CA ILE A 47 5.80 0.49 11.17
C ILE A 47 6.20 -0.55 10.11
N ALA A 48 7.45 -1.00 10.12
CA ALA A 48 7.94 -2.02 9.19
C ALA A 48 7.18 -3.35 9.32
N ALA A 49 6.93 -3.82 10.55
CA ALA A 49 6.19 -5.05 10.78
C ALA A 49 4.73 -4.98 10.31
N GLU A 50 4.08 -3.84 10.51
CA GLU A 50 2.67 -3.65 10.17
C GLU A 50 2.45 -3.39 8.67
N LEU A 51 3.33 -2.62 8.04
CA LEU A 51 3.23 -2.27 6.62
C LEU A 51 3.87 -3.31 5.70
N GLY A 52 4.92 -4.00 6.16
CA GLY A 52 5.64 -5.03 5.38
C GLY A 52 4.89 -6.35 5.20
N VAL A 53 3.63 -6.44 5.64
CA VAL A 53 2.81 -7.65 5.52
C VAL A 53 2.48 -7.90 4.05
N THR A 54 2.74 -9.13 3.58
CA THR A 54 2.36 -9.59 2.24
C THR A 54 1.36 -10.75 2.38
N PRO A 55 0.21 -10.71 1.66
CA PRO A 55 -0.19 -9.70 0.68
C PRO A 55 -0.72 -8.39 1.30
N TRP A 56 -0.36 -7.26 0.70
CA TRP A 56 -0.87 -5.93 1.06
C TRP A 56 -2.06 -5.57 0.16
N GLY A 57 -3.29 -5.71 0.67
CA GLY A 57 -4.51 -5.63 -0.15
C GLY A 57 -4.71 -4.30 -0.93
N LEU A 58 -4.11 -3.18 -0.48
CA LEU A 58 -4.14 -1.93 -1.24
C LEU A 58 -3.35 -2.03 -2.56
N SER A 59 -2.28 -2.82 -2.58
CA SER A 59 -1.48 -3.06 -3.78
C SER A 59 -2.31 -3.77 -4.84
N ASP A 60 -3.04 -4.82 -4.44
CA ASP A 60 -3.89 -5.60 -5.32
C ASP A 60 -5.00 -4.73 -5.94
N LEU A 61 -5.66 -3.91 -5.10
CA LEU A 61 -6.68 -2.96 -5.56
C LEU A 61 -6.11 -1.89 -6.48
N ARG A 62 -4.87 -1.45 -6.27
CA ARG A 62 -4.19 -0.50 -7.16
C ARG A 62 -3.97 -1.11 -8.54
N HIS A 63 -3.48 -2.34 -8.61
CA HIS A 63 -3.29 -3.02 -9.88
C HIS A 63 -4.61 -3.22 -10.62
N LEU A 64 -5.68 -3.51 -9.88
CA LEU A 64 -7.03 -3.64 -10.43
C LEU A 64 -7.56 -2.30 -10.96
N ARG A 65 -7.46 -1.22 -10.19
CA ARG A 65 -7.80 0.14 -10.61
C ARG A 65 -7.03 0.54 -11.87
N ASN A 66 -5.71 0.36 -11.87
CA ASN A 66 -4.86 0.71 -13.01
C ASN A 66 -5.25 -0.09 -14.27
N PHE A 67 -5.61 -1.36 -14.12
CA PHE A 67 -6.12 -2.17 -15.23
C PHE A 67 -7.45 -1.64 -15.76
N ILE A 68 -8.39 -1.26 -14.88
CA ILE A 68 -9.67 -0.66 -15.30
C ILE A 68 -9.45 0.65 -16.07
N SER A 69 -8.56 1.51 -15.58
CA SER A 69 -8.28 2.82 -16.16
C SER A 69 -7.55 2.76 -17.51
N HIS A 70 -6.60 1.84 -17.69
CA HIS A 70 -5.73 1.84 -18.87
C HIS A 70 -5.98 0.68 -19.84
N ARG A 71 -6.50 -0.46 -19.36
CA ARG A 71 -6.76 -1.68 -20.13
C ARG A 71 -5.59 -2.11 -21.05
N SER A 72 -4.36 -1.90 -20.62
CA SER A 72 -3.15 -2.24 -21.38
C SER A 72 -2.61 -3.62 -21.00
N GLY A 73 -1.88 -4.26 -21.93
CA GLY A 73 -1.21 -5.54 -21.64
C GLY A 73 -0.29 -5.49 -20.42
N ARG A 74 0.42 -4.37 -20.22
CA ARG A 74 1.26 -4.14 -19.03
C ARG A 74 0.43 -4.10 -17.74
N SER A 75 -0.70 -3.40 -17.74
CA SER A 75 -1.59 -3.36 -16.57
C SER A 75 -2.21 -4.71 -16.26
N ALA A 76 -2.50 -5.53 -17.28
CA ALA A 76 -2.99 -6.90 -17.13
C ALA A 76 -1.94 -7.83 -16.51
N ILE A 77 -0.69 -7.75 -16.97
CA ILE A 77 0.44 -8.52 -16.40
C ILE A 77 0.65 -8.15 -14.94
N ASN A 78 0.67 -6.84 -14.62
CA ASN A 78 0.83 -6.38 -13.25
C ASN A 78 -0.31 -6.87 -12.33
N LEU A 79 -1.55 -6.85 -12.82
CA LEU A 79 -2.70 -7.36 -12.08
C LEU A 79 -2.61 -8.87 -11.86
N ARG A 80 -2.22 -9.65 -12.87
CA ARG A 80 -2.01 -11.10 -12.72
C ARG A 80 -0.86 -11.46 -11.80
N ASN A 81 0.19 -10.65 -11.74
CA ASN A 81 1.28 -10.90 -10.79
C ASN A 81 0.84 -10.60 -9.34
N ALA A 82 -0.13 -9.70 -9.16
CA ALA A 82 -0.66 -9.32 -7.85
C ALA A 82 -1.89 -10.13 -7.42
N THR A 83 -2.49 -10.92 -8.31
CA THR A 83 -3.71 -11.70 -8.01
C THR A 83 -3.52 -13.14 -8.43
N ALA A 84 -4.34 -14.06 -7.90
CA ALA A 84 -4.27 -15.47 -8.29
C ALA A 84 -4.94 -15.77 -9.66
N VAL A 85 -5.07 -14.78 -10.55
CA VAL A 85 -5.70 -14.96 -11.86
C VAL A 85 -4.70 -15.60 -12.82
N ALA A 86 -5.04 -16.78 -13.36
CA ALA A 86 -4.16 -17.47 -14.29
C ALA A 86 -3.96 -16.67 -15.59
N LYS A 87 -2.83 -16.90 -16.26
CA LYS A 87 -2.49 -16.21 -17.52
C LYS A 87 -3.50 -16.48 -18.64
N ALA A 88 -4.10 -17.67 -18.65
CA ALA A 88 -5.10 -18.08 -19.63
C ALA A 88 -6.50 -17.53 -19.32
N ASP A 89 -6.77 -17.16 -18.06
CA ASP A 89 -8.11 -16.78 -17.63
C ASP A 89 -8.43 -15.32 -17.98
N PRO A 90 -9.70 -15.01 -18.28
CA PRO A 90 -10.16 -13.65 -18.46
C PRO A 90 -10.09 -12.88 -17.13
N ILE A 91 -9.63 -11.63 -17.19
CA ILE A 91 -9.69 -10.72 -16.04
C ILE A 91 -11.11 -10.16 -15.98
N ILE A 92 -11.86 -10.51 -14.94
CA ILE A 92 -13.22 -10.01 -14.68
C ILE A 92 -13.16 -9.08 -13.45
N PRO A 93 -13.10 -7.74 -13.63
CA PRO A 93 -12.88 -6.82 -12.52
C PRO A 93 -13.94 -6.88 -11.43
N THR A 94 -15.21 -7.07 -11.81
CA THR A 94 -16.32 -7.20 -10.86
C THR A 94 -16.17 -8.45 -9.99
N ALA A 95 -15.78 -9.57 -10.60
CA ALA A 95 -15.52 -10.81 -9.86
C ALA A 95 -14.35 -10.62 -8.88
N LEU A 96 -13.28 -9.94 -9.29
CA LEU A 96 -12.11 -9.69 -8.44
C LEU A 96 -12.39 -8.69 -7.30
N CYS A 97 -13.18 -7.65 -7.55
CA CYS A 97 -13.54 -6.64 -6.55
C CYS A 97 -14.49 -7.20 -5.49
N TYR A 98 -15.50 -7.95 -5.91
CA TYR A 98 -16.58 -8.44 -5.07
C TYR A 98 -16.41 -9.89 -4.62
N GLU A 99 -15.26 -10.49 -4.94
CA GLU A 99 -14.90 -11.80 -4.43
C GLU A 99 -14.90 -11.81 -2.90
N TYR A 100 -15.20 -12.98 -2.36
CA TYR A 100 -15.09 -13.23 -0.94
C TYR A 100 -13.65 -13.62 -0.62
N ALA A 101 -13.14 -13.11 0.50
CA ALA A 101 -11.90 -13.61 1.10
C ALA A 101 -12.15 -14.90 1.87
N LEU A 102 -11.08 -15.62 2.22
CA LEU A 102 -11.13 -16.71 3.19
C LEU A 102 -11.78 -16.20 4.48
N GLY A 103 -12.93 -16.78 4.86
CA GLY A 103 -13.74 -16.33 6.00
C GLY A 103 -15.07 -15.67 5.65
N GLY A 104 -15.45 -15.57 4.37
CA GLY A 104 -16.81 -15.16 3.97
C GLY A 104 -17.07 -13.65 4.03
N MET A 105 -16.06 -12.83 4.28
CA MET A 105 -16.12 -11.37 4.11
C MET A 105 -15.78 -10.97 2.68
N ARG A 106 -16.39 -9.90 2.16
CA ARG A 106 -16.01 -9.36 0.85
C ARG A 106 -14.61 -8.76 0.93
N ARG A 107 -13.81 -8.87 -0.14
CA ARG A 107 -12.42 -8.39 -0.14
C ARG A 107 -12.27 -6.91 0.24
N TYR A 108 -13.19 -6.04 -0.19
CA TYR A 108 -13.15 -4.62 0.21
C TYR A 108 -13.42 -4.40 1.71
N GLU A 109 -14.24 -5.25 2.33
CA GLU A 109 -14.56 -5.18 3.78
C GLU A 109 -13.36 -5.65 4.59
N SER A 110 -12.76 -6.77 4.18
CA SER A 110 -11.51 -7.29 4.74
C SER A 110 -10.41 -6.24 4.68
N TRP A 111 -10.27 -5.54 3.55
CA TRP A 111 -9.31 -4.44 3.41
C TRP A 111 -9.58 -3.28 4.38
N ALA A 112 -10.83 -2.81 4.46
CA ALA A 112 -11.17 -1.71 5.37
C ALA A 112 -10.91 -2.10 6.84
N GLY A 113 -11.22 -3.34 7.22
CA GLY A 113 -10.92 -3.89 8.55
C GLY A 113 -9.42 -3.98 8.82
N PHE A 114 -8.66 -4.48 7.85
CA PHE A 114 -7.20 -4.57 7.91
C PHE A 114 -6.55 -3.19 8.13
N MET A 115 -6.94 -2.18 7.34
CA MET A 115 -6.41 -0.82 7.46
C MET A 115 -6.72 -0.19 8.82
N LYS A 116 -7.94 -0.40 9.35
CA LYS A 116 -8.30 0.04 10.71
C LYS A 116 -7.43 -0.65 11.76
N GLY A 117 -7.17 -1.94 11.60
CA GLY A 117 -6.30 -2.72 12.48
C GLY A 117 -4.86 -2.19 12.49
N VAL A 118 -4.28 -1.97 11.31
CA VAL A 118 -2.94 -1.39 11.16
C VAL A 118 -2.88 -0.01 11.81
N ALA A 119 -3.83 0.87 11.47
CA ALA A 119 -3.85 2.23 12.02
C ALA A 119 -3.91 2.24 13.55
N LYS A 120 -4.77 1.41 14.14
CA LYS A 120 -4.87 1.24 15.60
C LYS A 120 -3.52 0.83 16.19
N ARG A 121 -2.89 -0.21 15.64
CA ARG A 121 -1.60 -0.71 16.13
C ARG A 121 -0.45 0.28 15.96
N LEU A 122 -0.50 1.23 15.03
CA LEU A 122 0.56 2.21 14.85
C LEU A 122 0.46 3.44 15.76
N VAL A 123 -0.73 3.73 16.28
CA VAL A 123 -1.00 4.88 17.16
C VAL A 123 -0.98 4.49 18.64
N ASP A 124 -1.32 3.25 18.96
CA ASP A 124 -1.16 2.63 20.28
C ASP A 124 0.32 2.28 20.57
#